data_AF-A0AAV5YGF5-F1
#
_entry.id   AF-A0AAV5YGF5-F1
#
_cell.length_a   1.000
_cell.length_b   1.000
_cell.length_c   1.000
_cell.angle_alpha   90.00
_cell.angle_beta   90.00
_cell.angle_gamma   90.00
#
_symmetry.space_group_name_H-M   'P 1'
#
loop_
_entity.id
_entity.type
_entity.pdbx_description
1 polymer ?
#
loop_
_entity_poly.entity_id
_entity_poly.type
_entity_poly.pdbx_seq_one_letter_code
_entity_poly.pdbx_strand_id
1 'polypeptide(L)' 'VVEAPDADMGEVPMHAVVPRLSGTPGRLRTPAPAIGQDNHEVFSRIGYSDARIRTLAEKGVI' A
#
# COMPACT_ATOMS: atom_id res chain seq x y z
N VAL A 1 21.45 -3.32 2.20
CA VAL A 1 20.33 -3.02 3.12
C VAL A 1 19.97 -1.55 2.95
N VAL A 2 18.72 -1.17 3.13
CA VAL A 2 18.20 0.20 3.16
C VAL A 2 17.29 0.34 4.37
N GLU A 3 17.23 1.53 4.96
CA GLU A 3 16.21 1.81 5.98
C GLU A 3 14.88 2.10 5.27
N ALA A 4 13.85 1.35 5.65
CA ALA A 4 12.50 1.49 5.11
C ALA A 4 11.60 2.10 6.18
N PRO A 5 10.81 3.15 5.86
CA PRO A 5 9.86 3.71 6.80
C PRO A 5 8.83 2.67 7.24
N ASP A 6 8.51 2.67 8.54
CA ASP A 6 7.52 1.80 9.14
C ASP A 6 6.65 2.60 10.12
N ALA A 7 5.34 2.34 10.13
CA ALA A 7 4.41 3.11 10.93
C ALA A 7 4.54 2.86 12.45
N ASP A 8 4.93 1.64 12.83
CA ASP A 8 5.01 1.24 14.24
C ASP A 8 6.44 1.41 14.79
N MET A 9 7.45 1.16 13.95
CA MET A 9 8.86 1.14 14.34
C MET A 9 9.64 2.37 13.88
N GLY A 10 9.02 3.27 13.11
CA GLY A 10 9.68 4.43 12.50
C GLY A 10 10.47 4.05 11.25
N GLU A 11 11.52 3.23 11.42
CA GLU A 11 12.33 2.68 10.32
C GLU A 11 12.77 1.24 10.61
N VAL A 12 12.83 0.40 9.56
CA VAL A 12 13.30 -0.98 9.63
C VAL A 12 14.31 -1.30 8.52
N PRO A 13 15.37 -2.08 8.80
CA PRO A 13 16.35 -2.45 7.79
C PRO A 13 15.77 -3.49 6.82
N MET A 14 15.77 -3.18 5.52
CA MET A 14 15.25 -4.03 4.45
C MET A 14 16.28 -4.29 3.34
N HIS A 15 16.02 -5.33 2.53
CA HIS A 15 16.78 -5.56 1.31
C HIS A 15 16.58 -4.40 0.33
N ALA A 16 17.67 -3.93 -0.27
CA ALA A 16 17.58 -2.94 -1.33
C ALA A 16 16.87 -3.55 -2.56
N VAL A 17 16.22 -2.70 -3.37
CA VAL A 17 15.64 -3.15 -4.64
C VAL A 17 16.74 -3.72 -5.55
N VAL A 18 16.54 -4.95 -6.01
CA VAL A 18 17.47 -5.69 -6.88
C VAL A 18 16.73 -6.29 -8.08
N PRO A 19 17.35 -6.33 -9.27
CA PRO A 19 18.69 -5.81 -9.63
C PRO A 19 18.74 -4.28 -9.76
N ARG A 20 19.95 -3.70 -9.78
CA ARG A 20 20.13 -2.27 -10.05
C ARG A 20 20.15 -2.00 -11.54
N LEU A 21 19.04 -1.48 -12.07
CA LEU A 21 18.93 -1.03 -13.45
C LEU A 21 19.61 0.34 -13.63
N SER A 22 20.34 0.53 -14.73
CA SER A 22 21.03 1.80 -15.03
C SER A 22 20.10 2.87 -15.62
N GLY A 23 19.16 2.48 -16.49
CA GLY A 23 18.22 3.42 -17.13
C GLY A 23 16.97 3.71 -16.30
N THR A 24 16.47 2.70 -15.58
CA THR A 24 15.25 2.81 -14.75
C THR A 24 15.44 2.24 -13.34
N PRO A 25 16.31 2.84 -12.51
CA PRO A 25 16.56 2.33 -11.16
C PRO A 25 15.27 2.25 -10.33
N GLY A 26 15.01 1.08 -9.75
CA GLY A 26 13.90 0.92 -8.78
C GLY A 26 14.11 1.74 -7.51
N ARG A 27 13.01 2.02 -6.80
CA ARG A 27 12.96 2.74 -5.51
C ARG A 27 11.85 2.15 -4.64
N LEU A 28 12.07 2.10 -3.33
CA LEU A 28 10.97 1.95 -2.38
C LEU A 28 10.16 3.26 -2.40
N ARG A 29 8.88 3.20 -2.73
CA ARG A 29 8.04 4.40 -2.93
C ARG A 29 7.17 4.75 -1.73
N THR A 30 6.62 3.73 -1.08
CA THR A 30 5.69 3.87 0.03
C THR A 30 5.97 2.74 1.03
N PRO A 31 5.71 2.97 2.33
CA PRO A 31 5.74 1.90 3.32
C PRO A 31 4.63 0.87 3.05
N ALA A 32 4.64 -0.23 3.80
CA ALA A 32 3.55 -1.19 3.77
C ALA A 32 2.25 -0.53 4.26
N PRO A 33 1.13 -0.69 3.54
CA PRO A 33 -0.15 -0.14 3.97
C PRO A 33 -0.75 -0.98 5.11
N ALA A 34 -1.63 -0.36 5.90
CA ALA A 34 -2.47 -1.10 6.83
C ALA A 34 -3.52 -1.96 6.09
N ILE A 35 -4.05 -2.98 6.77
CA ILE A 35 -5.14 -3.80 6.22
C ILE A 35 -6.34 -2.90 5.89
N GLY A 36 -6.76 -2.92 4.63
CA GLY A 36 -7.90 -2.15 4.13
C GLY A 36 -7.65 -0.68 3.83
N GLN A 37 -6.42 -0.16 4.04
CA GLN A 37 -6.08 1.26 3.87
C GLN A 37 -6.52 1.82 2.50
N ASP A 38 -6.30 1.05 1.43
CA ASP A 38 -6.53 1.51 0.06
C ASP A 38 -7.87 0.99 -0.53
N ASN A 39 -8.73 0.35 0.29
CA ASN A 39 -9.99 -0.25 -0.17
C ASN A 39 -10.87 0.76 -0.91
N HIS A 40 -11.05 1.95 -0.33
CA HIS A 40 -11.87 2.99 -0.93
C HIS A 40 -11.30 3.45 -2.29
N GLU A 41 -9.99 3.76 -2.34
CA GLU A 41 -9.32 4.20 -3.57
C GLU A 41 -9.45 3.16 -4.70
N VAL A 42 -9.17 1.89 -4.40
CA VAL A 42 -9.21 0.81 -5.39
C VAL A 42 -10.63 0.52 -5.83
N PHE A 43 -11.60 0.46 -4.91
CA PHE A 43 -13.00 0.18 -5.26
C PHE A 43 -13.63 1.31 -6.08
N SER A 44 -13.36 2.56 -5.75
CA SER A 44 -13.81 3.70 -6.56
C SER A 44 -13.23 3.64 -7.98
N ARG A 45 -11.94 3.27 -8.14
CA ARG A 45 -11.29 3.12 -9.45
C ARG A 45 -11.92 2.04 -10.34
N ILE A 46 -12.46 0.98 -9.74
CA ILE A 46 -13.16 -0.09 -10.48
C ILE A 46 -14.67 0.13 -10.58
N GLY A 47 -15.16 1.33 -10.23
CA GLY A 47 -16.54 1.76 -10.45
C GLY A 47 -17.53 1.43 -9.33
N TYR A 48 -17.05 1.13 -8.12
CA TYR A 48 -17.96 0.99 -6.97
C TYR A 48 -18.36 2.38 -6.48
N SER A 49 -19.64 2.55 -6.17
CA SER A 49 -20.11 3.75 -5.48
C SER A 49 -19.75 3.72 -4.01
N ASP A 50 -19.61 4.90 -3.40
CA ASP A 50 -19.35 5.05 -1.96
C ASP A 50 -20.41 4.34 -1.11
N ALA A 51 -21.67 4.35 -1.56
CA ALA A 51 -22.76 3.64 -0.91
C ALA A 51 -22.51 2.12 -0.90
N ARG A 52 -22.05 1.55 -2.02
CA ARG A 52 -21.71 0.12 -2.10
C ARG A 52 -20.52 -0.22 -1.21
N ILE A 53 -19.47 0.61 -1.22
CA ILE A 53 -18.28 0.42 -0.37
C ILE A 53 -18.69 0.42 1.10
N ARG A 54 -19.52 1.38 1.51
CA ARG A 54 -20.05 1.46 2.89
C ARG A 54 -20.82 0.20 3.27
N THR A 55 -21.69 -0.30 2.41
CA THR A 55 -22.44 -1.55 2.67
C THR A 55 -21.51 -2.76 2.84
N LEU A 56 -20.39 -2.82 2.12
CA LEU A 56 -19.43 -3.91 2.29
C LEU A 56 -18.72 -3.84 3.65
N ALA A 57 -18.35 -2.63 4.08
CA ALA A 57 -17.74 -2.39 5.39
C ALA A 57 -18.72 -2.71 6.54
N GLU A 58 -19.99 -2.26 6.44
CA GLU A 58 -21.04 -2.56 7.42
C GLU A 58 -21.34 -4.06 7.55
N LYS A 59 -21.14 -4.82 6.46
CA LYS A 59 -21.28 -6.28 6.46
C LYS A 59 -20.03 -7.03 6.93
N GLY A 60 -18.94 -6.33 7.24
CA GLY A 60 -17.66 -6.92 7.62
C GLY A 60 -16.98 -7.72 6.49
N VAL A 61 -17.32 -7.44 5.23
CA VAL A 61 -16.69 -8.07 4.07
C VAL A 61 -15.33 -7.45 3.79
N ILE A 62 -15.18 -6.16 4.09
CA ILE A 62 -13.97 -5.35 3.91
C ILE A 62 -13.70 -4.52 5.15
#